data_AF-A0A1J4UK36-F1
#
_entry.id   AF-A0A1J4UK36-F1
#
_cell.length_a   1.000
_cell.length_b   1.000
_cell.length_c   1.000
_cell.angle_alpha   90.00
_cell.angle_beta   90.00
_cell.angle_gamma   90.00
#
_symmetry.space_group_name_H-M   'P 1'
#
loop_
_entity.id
_entity.type
_entity.pdbx_description
1 polymer ?
#
loop_
_entity_poly.entity_id
_entity_poly.type
_entity_poly.pdbx_seq_one_letter_code
_entity_poly.pdbx_strand_id
1 'polypeptide(L)'
;MQNKVLLWALLFLVLALIVLPYAGLLQANASKTPSGISLDLANKFVEDDARTNYDRDSLTHITSLVESGEQWKATAEIELNPHTACPKLLRRYYTLMPMSFIEEKIVSTCEARKPIGHRVEAIIAYAQTQESKEGYYCAFQTPLSYNAVREYCPEISAAETITFSQSNPSAKWIVALKQGATTRFIAMDDYTNVSIALIHAP
;
A
#
# COMPACT_ATOMS: atom_id res chain seq x y z
N MET A 1 -46.34 62.83 -9.65
CA MET A 1 -45.04 62.11 -9.67
C MET A 1 -44.71 61.40 -8.34
N GLN A 2 -45.16 61.89 -7.19
CA GLN A 2 -44.87 61.34 -5.85
C GLN A 2 -45.28 59.87 -5.61
N ASN A 3 -46.45 59.43 -6.09
CA ASN A 3 -46.94 58.07 -5.83
C ASN A 3 -46.13 56.96 -6.53
N LYS A 4 -45.44 57.27 -7.64
CA LYS A 4 -44.61 56.27 -8.33
C LYS A 4 -43.34 55.98 -7.54
N VAL A 5 -42.73 56.99 -6.94
CA VAL A 5 -41.49 56.84 -6.13
C VAL A 5 -41.75 55.99 -4.88
N LEU A 6 -42.91 56.20 -4.23
CA LEU A 6 -43.31 55.42 -3.06
C LEU A 6 -43.55 53.93 -3.40
N LEU A 7 -44.16 53.67 -4.56
CA LEU A 7 -44.43 52.30 -5.03
C LEU A 7 -43.13 51.55 -5.32
N TRP A 8 -42.16 52.20 -5.97
CA TRP A 8 -40.85 51.60 -6.23
C TRP A 8 -40.07 51.35 -4.94
N ALA A 9 -40.09 52.29 -3.99
CA ALA A 9 -39.43 52.11 -2.70
C ALA A 9 -40.00 50.92 -1.90
N LEU A 10 -41.33 50.76 -1.89
CA LEU A 10 -42.00 49.60 -1.29
C LEU A 10 -41.65 48.29 -2.00
N LEU A 11 -41.59 48.29 -3.33
CA LEU A 11 -41.22 47.11 -4.10
C LEU A 11 -39.78 46.65 -3.79
N PHE A 12 -38.83 47.59 -3.72
CA PHE A 12 -37.44 47.28 -3.33
C PHE A 12 -37.33 46.79 -1.89
N LEU A 13 -38.11 47.37 -0.96
CA LEU A 13 -38.15 46.93 0.44
C LEU A 13 -38.66 45.49 0.57
N VAL A 14 -39.73 45.14 -0.15
CA VAL A 14 -40.28 43.78 -0.19
C VAL A 14 -39.28 42.81 -0.83
N LEU A 15 -38.62 43.21 -1.91
CA LEU A 15 -37.60 42.37 -2.55
C LEU A 15 -36.42 42.10 -1.60
N ALA A 16 -35.94 43.13 -0.89
CA ALA A 16 -34.87 42.99 0.09
C ALA A 16 -35.27 42.07 1.25
N LEU A 17 -36.50 42.18 1.74
CA LEU A 17 -37.06 41.32 2.79
C LEU A 17 -37.18 39.85 2.39
N ILE A 18 -37.29 39.54 1.08
CA ILE A 18 -37.35 38.16 0.58
C ILE A 18 -35.94 37.62 0.31
N VAL A 19 -35.06 38.43 -0.27
CA VAL A 19 -33.71 37.99 -0.70
C VAL A 19 -32.77 37.78 0.49
N LEU A 20 -32.81 38.65 1.50
CA LEU A 20 -31.94 38.55 2.68
C LEU A 20 -32.09 37.25 3.48
N PRO A 21 -33.31 36.77 3.84
CA PRO A 21 -33.47 35.50 4.54
C PRO A 21 -33.13 34.30 3.65
N TYR A 22 -33.35 34.38 2.33
CA TYR A 22 -32.92 33.34 1.39
C TYR A 22 -31.39 33.23 1.32
N ALA A 23 -30.67 34.35 1.31
CA ALA A 23 -29.21 34.35 1.39
C ALA A 23 -28.69 33.78 2.72
N GLY A 24 -29.38 34.08 3.84
CA GLY A 24 -29.09 33.49 5.14
C GLY A 24 -29.31 31.98 5.19
N LEU A 25 -30.39 31.47 4.57
CA LEU A 25 -30.66 30.03 4.45
C LEU A 25 -29.66 29.33 3.53
N LEU A 26 -29.20 29.98 2.46
CA LEU A 26 -28.15 29.44 1.59
C LEU A 26 -26.79 29.36 2.30
N GLN A 27 -26.49 30.25 3.25
CA GLN A 27 -25.28 30.14 4.08
C GLN A 27 -25.43 29.14 5.23
N ALA A 28 -26.62 29.02 5.83
CA ALA A 28 -26.87 28.01 6.87
C ALA A 28 -26.89 26.58 6.31
N ASN A 29 -27.27 26.42 5.04
CA ASN A 29 -27.22 25.17 4.28
C ASN A 29 -25.99 25.08 3.37
N ALA A 30 -25.07 26.06 3.40
CA ALA A 30 -23.74 25.87 2.87
C ALA A 30 -23.14 24.77 3.75
N SER A 31 -23.19 23.55 3.20
CA SER A 31 -22.73 22.31 3.79
C SER A 31 -21.55 22.60 4.70
N LYS A 32 -21.71 22.36 6.01
CA LYS A 32 -20.56 22.17 6.90
C LYS A 32 -19.61 21.28 6.13
N THR A 33 -18.46 21.83 5.72
CA THR A 33 -17.41 21.10 5.02
C THR A 33 -17.23 19.81 5.81
N PRO A 34 -17.36 18.62 5.20
CA PRO A 34 -17.27 17.38 5.94
C PRO A 34 -15.98 17.45 6.74
N SER A 35 -16.08 17.27 8.06
CA SER A 35 -14.91 17.02 8.90
C SER A 35 -14.06 15.99 8.18
N GLY A 36 -12.79 16.30 7.92
CA GLY A 36 -11.91 15.50 7.08
C GLY A 36 -12.00 14.00 7.37
N ILE A 37 -11.77 13.18 6.34
CA ILE A 37 -11.71 11.72 6.45
C ILE A 37 -10.82 11.35 7.66
N SER A 38 -11.24 10.44 8.53
CA SER A 38 -10.40 9.98 9.63
C SER A 38 -9.24 9.12 9.12
N LEU A 39 -8.14 9.05 9.87
CA LEU A 39 -7.00 8.18 9.54
C LEU A 39 -7.44 6.73 9.25
N ASP A 40 -8.31 6.18 10.10
CA ASP A 40 -8.82 4.81 9.95
C ASP A 40 -9.62 4.62 8.65
N LEU A 41 -10.44 5.61 8.30
CA LEU A 41 -11.22 5.56 7.07
C LEU A 41 -10.31 5.73 5.84
N ALA A 42 -9.27 6.56 5.94
CA ALA A 42 -8.28 6.73 4.89
C ALA A 42 -7.47 5.44 4.65
N ASN A 43 -7.02 4.76 5.71
CA ASN A 43 -6.36 3.46 5.62
C ASN A 43 -7.26 2.43 4.94
N LYS A 44 -8.48 2.27 5.47
CA LYS A 44 -9.44 1.29 4.96
C LYS A 44 -9.79 1.55 3.50
N PHE A 45 -9.88 2.82 3.10
CA PHE A 45 -10.15 3.19 1.72
C PHE A 45 -9.04 2.69 0.77
N VAL A 46 -7.77 2.88 1.14
CA VAL A 46 -6.62 2.43 0.34
C VAL A 46 -6.61 0.89 0.24
N GLU A 47 -6.84 0.19 1.34
CA GLU A 47 -6.93 -1.28 1.36
C GLU A 47 -8.09 -1.81 0.50
N ASP A 48 -9.26 -1.19 0.62
CA ASP A 48 -10.46 -1.57 -0.14
C ASP A 48 -10.26 -1.32 -1.65
N ASP A 49 -9.68 -0.18 -2.03
CA ASP A 49 -9.33 0.12 -3.44
C ASP A 49 -8.37 -0.91 -4.03
N ALA A 50 -7.29 -1.23 -3.31
CA ALA A 50 -6.32 -2.21 -3.78
C ALA A 50 -6.98 -3.60 -3.95
N ARG A 51 -7.78 -4.02 -2.97
CA ARG A 51 -8.50 -5.31 -3.03
C ARG A 51 -9.54 -5.37 -4.16
N THR A 52 -10.14 -4.24 -4.54
CA THR A 52 -11.13 -4.18 -5.62
C THR A 52 -10.50 -4.17 -7.01
N ASN A 53 -9.35 -3.51 -7.18
CA ASN A 53 -8.71 -3.37 -8.48
C ASN A 53 -7.72 -4.50 -8.84
N TYR A 54 -7.30 -5.29 -7.86
CA TYR A 54 -6.34 -6.38 -8.04
C TYR A 54 -6.90 -7.72 -7.59
N ASP A 55 -6.15 -8.78 -7.87
CA ASP A 55 -6.50 -10.13 -7.44
C ASP A 55 -6.70 -10.19 -5.92
N ARG A 56 -7.64 -11.06 -5.48
CA ARG A 56 -7.98 -11.25 -4.06
C ARG A 56 -6.75 -11.54 -3.19
N ASP A 57 -5.74 -12.17 -3.78
CA ASP A 57 -4.54 -12.60 -3.07
C ASP A 57 -3.44 -11.53 -3.09
N SER A 58 -3.68 -10.33 -3.63
CA SER A 58 -2.71 -9.23 -3.57
C SER A 58 -2.48 -8.76 -2.13
N LEU A 59 -1.22 -8.45 -1.80
CA LEU A 59 -0.86 -7.89 -0.50
C LEU A 59 -0.61 -6.39 -0.63
N THR A 60 -1.26 -5.60 0.22
CA THR A 60 -1.13 -4.14 0.23
C THR A 60 -0.40 -3.70 1.49
N HIS A 61 0.64 -2.89 1.32
CA HIS A 61 1.40 -2.30 2.40
C HIS A 61 1.38 -0.77 2.28
N ILE A 62 0.66 -0.11 3.18
CA ILE A 62 0.61 1.35 3.25
C ILE A 62 1.93 1.84 3.87
N THR A 63 2.77 2.47 3.05
CA THR A 63 4.11 2.96 3.46
C THR A 63 4.06 4.37 4.02
N SER A 64 3.04 5.15 3.65
CA SER A 64 2.84 6.51 4.14
C SER A 64 1.37 6.87 4.07
N LEU A 65 0.86 7.53 5.11
CA LEU A 65 -0.45 8.16 5.12
C LEU A 65 -0.35 9.48 5.86
N VAL A 66 -0.52 10.59 5.15
CA VAL A 66 -0.26 11.94 5.65
C VAL A 66 -1.42 12.85 5.29
N GLU A 67 -1.89 13.60 6.28
CA GLU A 67 -2.82 14.70 6.08
C GLU A 67 -2.06 15.96 5.65
N SER A 68 -2.51 16.58 4.55
CA SER A 68 -1.90 17.76 3.93
C SER A 68 -3.00 18.79 3.65
N GLY A 69 -3.27 19.67 4.62
CA GLY A 69 -4.42 20.59 4.57
C GLY A 69 -5.70 19.82 4.81
N GLU A 70 -6.68 19.92 3.90
CA GLU A 70 -7.94 19.17 3.97
C GLU A 70 -7.88 17.83 3.20
N GLN A 71 -6.70 17.41 2.74
CA GLN A 71 -6.52 16.24 1.89
C GLN A 71 -5.65 15.18 2.55
N TRP A 72 -6.03 13.91 2.39
CA TRP A 72 -5.15 12.79 2.71
C TRP A 72 -4.38 12.36 1.47
N LYS A 73 -3.08 12.15 1.66
CA LYS A 73 -2.19 11.52 0.68
C LYS A 73 -1.68 10.22 1.25
N ALA A 74 -1.77 9.16 0.45
CA ALA A 74 -1.26 7.85 0.83
C ALA A 74 -0.25 7.35 -0.19
N THR A 75 0.72 6.57 0.25
CA THR A 75 1.55 5.76 -0.63
C THR A 75 1.40 4.31 -0.20
N ALA A 76 1.04 3.44 -1.14
CA ALA A 76 0.92 2.02 -0.89
C ALA A 76 1.76 1.24 -1.89
N GLU A 77 2.41 0.19 -1.40
CA GLU A 77 3.05 -0.84 -2.20
C GLU A 77 2.12 -2.04 -2.28
N ILE A 78 1.91 -2.56 -3.48
CA ILE A 78 0.97 -3.65 -3.74
C ILE A 78 1.72 -4.76 -4.44
N GLU A 79 1.77 -5.92 -3.81
CA GLU A 79 2.37 -7.13 -4.33
C GLU A 79 1.29 -7.95 -5.07
N LEU A 80 1.51 -8.18 -6.35
CA LEU A 80 0.65 -9.05 -7.17
C LEU A 80 1.28 -10.44 -7.26
N ASN A 81 0.45 -11.49 -7.15
CA ASN A 81 0.88 -12.89 -7.07
C ASN A 81 1.97 -13.10 -5.98
N PRO A 82 1.74 -12.63 -4.74
CA PRO A 82 2.70 -12.77 -3.68
C PRO A 82 3.01 -14.25 -3.43
N HIS A 83 4.21 -14.52 -2.90
CA HIS A 83 4.68 -15.86 -2.59
C HIS A 83 4.84 -16.83 -3.77
N THR A 84 4.73 -16.36 -5.01
CA THR A 84 5.08 -17.13 -6.20
C THR A 84 6.54 -16.92 -6.60
N ALA A 85 7.03 -17.69 -7.57
CA ALA A 85 8.36 -17.50 -8.16
C ALA A 85 8.52 -16.19 -8.98
N CYS A 86 7.41 -15.52 -9.33
CA CYS A 86 7.44 -14.24 -10.05
C CYS A 86 6.35 -13.29 -9.51
N PRO A 87 6.50 -12.82 -8.28
CA PRO A 87 5.66 -11.75 -7.76
C PRO A 87 5.94 -10.46 -8.53
N LYS A 88 4.99 -9.54 -8.53
CA LYS A 88 5.16 -8.19 -9.09
C LYS A 88 4.93 -7.17 -7.99
N LEU A 89 5.57 -6.01 -8.12
CA LEU A 89 5.44 -4.91 -7.18
C LEU A 89 5.05 -3.65 -7.94
N LEU A 90 4.00 -3.01 -7.46
CA LEU A 90 3.60 -1.69 -7.91
C LEU A 90 3.47 -0.76 -6.71
N ARG A 91 3.65 0.52 -6.96
CA ARG A 91 3.45 1.58 -5.97
C ARG A 91 2.35 2.49 -6.46
N ARG A 92 1.41 2.80 -5.57
CA ARG A 92 0.35 3.77 -5.83
C ARG A 92 0.48 4.97 -4.91
N TYR A 93 0.38 6.15 -5.51
CA TYR A 93 0.33 7.43 -4.82
C TYR A 93 -1.11 7.93 -4.89
N TYR A 94 -1.78 7.99 -3.73
CA TYR A 94 -3.18 8.37 -3.60
C TYR A 94 -3.33 9.82 -3.16
N THR A 95 -4.35 10.49 -3.71
CA THR A 95 -5.00 11.66 -3.12
C THR A 95 -6.45 11.28 -2.84
N LEU A 96 -6.90 11.32 -1.58
CA LEU A 96 -8.21 10.76 -1.23
C LEU A 96 -9.38 11.73 -1.47
N MET A 97 -9.14 13.04 -1.53
CA MET A 97 -10.18 14.05 -1.76
C MET A 97 -9.74 15.19 -2.71
N PRO A 98 -10.29 15.28 -3.94
CA PRO A 98 -11.04 14.22 -4.63
C PRO A 98 -10.15 12.99 -4.86
N MET A 99 -10.77 11.80 -4.95
CA MET A 99 -10.03 10.56 -5.17
C MET A 99 -9.31 10.62 -6.52
N SER A 100 -7.98 10.46 -6.48
CA SER A 100 -7.16 10.17 -7.65
C SER A 100 -5.94 9.36 -7.23
N PHE A 101 -5.36 8.63 -8.17
CA PHE A 101 -4.11 7.92 -7.93
C PHE A 101 -3.22 7.94 -9.17
N ILE A 102 -1.92 7.82 -8.91
CA ILE A 102 -0.90 7.53 -9.93
C ILE A 102 -0.27 6.18 -9.56
N GLU A 103 -0.14 5.32 -10.56
CA GLU A 103 0.47 4.00 -10.41
C GLU A 103 1.86 3.97 -11.06
N GLU A 104 2.82 3.42 -10.34
CA GLU A 104 4.20 3.20 -10.77
C GLU A 104 4.52 1.71 -10.67
N LYS A 105 4.95 1.10 -11.78
CA LYS A 105 5.37 -0.31 -11.80
C LYS A 105 6.83 -0.41 -11.35
N ILE A 106 7.06 -0.93 -10.16
CA ILE A 106 8.40 -1.05 -9.57
C ILE A 106 9.09 -2.33 -10.07
N VAL A 107 8.37 -3.46 -10.02
CA VAL A 107 8.82 -4.76 -10.52
C VAL A 107 7.72 -5.34 -11.40
N SER A 108 7.97 -5.42 -12.70
CA SER A 108 6.97 -5.83 -13.70
C SER A 108 7.33 -7.10 -14.47
N THR A 109 8.58 -7.55 -14.37
CA THR A 109 9.12 -8.72 -15.07
C THR A 109 9.63 -9.77 -14.08
N CYS A 110 9.83 -11.00 -14.54
CA CYS A 110 10.47 -12.07 -13.78
C CYS A 110 12.00 -11.99 -13.85
N GLU A 111 12.54 -10.77 -13.95
CA GLU A 111 13.97 -10.50 -14.00
C GLU A 111 14.37 -9.68 -12.78
N ALA A 112 15.25 -10.23 -11.94
CA ALA A 112 15.72 -9.51 -10.78
C ALA A 112 16.68 -8.39 -11.19
N ARG A 113 16.37 -7.15 -10.81
CA ARG A 113 17.31 -6.04 -10.95
C ARG A 113 18.42 -6.18 -9.91
N LYS A 114 19.57 -5.60 -10.24
CA LYS A 114 20.73 -5.46 -9.35
C LYS A 114 21.05 -3.97 -9.17
N PRO A 115 21.27 -3.47 -7.94
CA PRO A 115 21.09 -4.18 -6.68
C PRO A 115 19.60 -4.49 -6.39
N ILE A 116 19.35 -5.53 -5.59
CA ILE A 116 18.01 -5.89 -5.06
C ILE A 116 17.55 -4.75 -4.14
N GLY A 117 16.45 -4.09 -4.51
CA GLY A 117 15.83 -3.03 -3.70
C GLY A 117 14.61 -3.51 -2.92
N HIS A 118 13.95 -4.57 -3.40
CA HIS A 118 12.67 -5.03 -2.86
C HIS A 118 12.64 -6.54 -2.61
N ARG A 119 11.83 -6.98 -1.64
CA ARG A 119 11.63 -8.40 -1.31
C ARG A 119 11.21 -9.25 -2.51
N VAL A 120 10.35 -8.69 -3.38
CA VAL A 120 9.88 -9.31 -4.62
C VAL A 120 11.06 -9.63 -5.55
N GLU A 121 12.06 -8.74 -5.65
CA GLU A 121 13.25 -8.96 -6.47
C GLU A 121 14.15 -10.06 -5.89
N ALA A 122 14.25 -10.15 -4.56
CA ALA A 122 14.97 -11.24 -3.90
C ALA A 122 14.31 -12.61 -4.16
N ILE A 123 12.98 -12.68 -4.13
CA ILE A 123 12.23 -13.89 -4.50
C ILE A 123 12.53 -14.27 -5.96
N ILE A 124 12.41 -13.33 -6.90
CA ILE A 124 12.69 -13.57 -8.32
C ILE A 124 14.12 -14.06 -8.52
N ALA A 125 15.09 -13.38 -7.90
CA ALA A 125 16.50 -13.72 -8.02
C ALA A 125 16.76 -15.17 -7.57
N TYR A 126 16.18 -15.57 -6.44
CA TYR A 126 16.30 -16.95 -5.97
C TYR A 126 15.56 -17.94 -6.88
N ALA A 127 14.33 -17.64 -7.29
CA ALA A 127 13.53 -18.53 -8.13
C ALA A 127 14.17 -18.80 -9.51
N GLN A 128 14.97 -17.86 -10.04
CA GLN A 128 15.76 -18.07 -11.27
C GLN A 128 16.86 -19.14 -11.11
N THR A 129 17.31 -19.41 -9.89
CA THR A 129 18.32 -20.45 -9.61
C THR A 129 17.71 -21.84 -9.43
N GLN A 130 16.39 -21.93 -9.30
CA GLN A 130 15.70 -23.19 -9.01
C GLN A 130 15.26 -23.89 -10.29
N GLU A 131 15.41 -25.21 -10.32
CA GLU A 131 14.87 -26.05 -11.40
C GLU A 131 13.33 -26.06 -11.38
N SER A 132 12.75 -26.16 -10.18
CA SER A 132 11.30 -26.04 -9.98
C SER A 132 10.95 -24.67 -9.40
N LYS A 133 9.97 -24.02 -10.03
CA LYS A 133 9.42 -22.73 -9.60
C LYS A 133 8.18 -22.86 -8.72
N GLU A 134 7.84 -24.09 -8.33
CA GLU A 134 6.69 -24.37 -7.47
C GLU A 134 7.04 -24.15 -6.01
N GLY A 135 6.02 -23.85 -5.19
CA GLY A 135 6.15 -23.66 -3.75
C GLY A 135 5.80 -22.26 -3.28
N TYR A 136 5.88 -22.08 -1.97
CA TYR A 136 5.56 -20.83 -1.29
C TYR A 136 6.85 -20.07 -0.97
N TYR A 137 7.04 -18.92 -1.61
CA TYR A 137 8.23 -18.09 -1.52
C TYR A 137 8.05 -16.93 -0.55
N CYS A 138 9.12 -16.62 0.17
CA CYS A 138 9.18 -15.48 1.08
C CYS A 138 10.55 -14.85 1.02
N ALA A 139 10.61 -13.53 1.12
CA ALA A 139 11.88 -12.83 1.28
C ALA A 139 11.76 -11.71 2.29
N PHE A 140 12.87 -11.48 2.99
CA PHE A 140 12.96 -10.49 4.03
C PHE A 140 14.31 -9.79 3.97
N GLN A 141 14.29 -8.47 4.18
CA GLN A 141 15.51 -7.70 4.36
C GLN A 141 16.01 -7.85 5.79
N THR A 142 17.31 -8.03 5.98
CA THR A 142 17.92 -8.06 7.31
C THR A 142 18.20 -6.64 7.83
N PRO A 143 18.16 -6.42 9.16
CA PRO A 143 17.83 -7.37 10.22
C PRO A 143 16.32 -7.70 10.29
N LEU A 144 15.99 -8.94 10.65
CA LEU A 144 14.61 -9.42 10.69
C LEU A 144 13.86 -9.01 11.96
N SER A 145 12.59 -8.65 11.79
CA SER A 145 11.61 -8.54 12.88
C SER A 145 10.74 -9.80 12.93
N TYR A 146 10.58 -10.39 14.11
CA TYR A 146 9.72 -11.57 14.31
C TYR A 146 8.28 -11.33 13.83
N ASN A 147 7.73 -10.15 14.12
CA ASN A 147 6.39 -9.79 13.72
C ASN A 147 6.28 -9.63 12.20
N ALA A 148 7.27 -9.01 11.56
CA ALA A 148 7.29 -8.87 10.11
C ALA A 148 7.31 -10.23 9.39
N VAL A 149 8.06 -11.20 9.92
CA VAL A 149 8.08 -12.56 9.37
C VAL A 149 6.73 -13.24 9.50
N ARG A 150 6.11 -13.18 10.69
CA ARG A 150 4.80 -13.80 10.94
C ARG A 150 3.66 -13.18 10.13
N GLU A 151 3.69 -11.88 9.96
CA GLU A 151 2.64 -11.13 9.25
C GLU A 151 2.73 -11.37 7.75
N TYR A 152 3.95 -11.27 7.18
CA TYR A 152 4.14 -11.43 5.75
C TYR A 152 4.10 -12.91 5.31
N CYS A 153 4.63 -13.83 6.11
CA CYS A 153 4.84 -15.23 5.72
C CYS A 153 4.39 -16.22 6.80
N PRO A 154 3.08 -16.34 7.03
CA PRO A 154 2.53 -17.20 8.09
C PRO A 154 2.82 -18.69 7.90
N GLU A 155 3.14 -19.12 6.68
CA GLU A 155 3.45 -20.51 6.37
C GLU A 155 4.86 -20.97 6.74
N ILE A 156 5.74 -20.03 7.12
CA ILE A 156 7.15 -20.27 7.42
C ILE A 156 7.42 -19.98 8.90
N SER A 157 8.21 -20.84 9.55
CA SER A 157 8.59 -20.69 10.96
C SER A 157 9.40 -19.40 11.16
N ALA A 158 8.82 -18.42 11.86
CA ALA A 158 9.49 -17.17 12.17
C ALA A 158 10.73 -17.38 13.05
N ALA A 159 10.67 -18.34 13.99
CA ALA A 159 11.79 -18.68 14.85
C ALA A 159 12.98 -19.24 14.05
N GLU A 160 12.73 -20.16 13.12
CA GLU A 160 13.77 -20.71 12.24
C GLU A 160 14.36 -19.65 11.32
N THR A 161 13.50 -18.82 10.71
CA THR A 161 13.93 -17.74 9.81
C THR A 161 14.88 -16.76 10.52
N ILE A 162 14.55 -16.39 11.76
CA ILE A 162 15.40 -15.50 12.58
C ILE A 162 16.70 -16.20 12.96
N THR A 163 16.64 -17.46 13.41
CA THR A 163 17.84 -18.24 13.78
C THR A 163 18.79 -18.37 12.59
N PHE A 164 18.25 -18.64 11.40
CA PHE A 164 19.01 -18.69 10.17
C PHE A 164 19.61 -17.31 9.83
N SER A 165 18.84 -16.22 9.94
CA SER A 165 19.34 -14.86 9.72
C SER A 165 20.46 -14.47 10.68
N GLN A 166 20.36 -14.83 11.95
CA GLN A 166 21.40 -14.56 12.96
C GLN A 166 22.69 -15.32 12.70
N SER A 167 22.58 -16.53 12.13
CA SER A 167 23.72 -17.34 11.69
C SER A 167 24.37 -16.80 10.41
N ASN A 168 23.73 -15.85 9.72
CA ASN A 168 24.16 -15.24 8.46
C ASN A 168 24.20 -13.71 8.57
N PRO A 169 25.03 -13.12 9.46
CA PRO A 169 24.98 -11.69 9.78
C PRO A 169 25.38 -10.77 8.61
N SER A 170 26.07 -11.29 7.60
CA SER A 170 26.44 -10.54 6.39
C SER A 170 25.36 -10.52 5.32
N ALA A 171 24.32 -11.35 5.45
CA ALA A 171 23.22 -11.40 4.50
C ALA A 171 22.47 -10.07 4.51
N LYS A 172 22.06 -9.59 3.34
CA LYS A 172 21.14 -8.46 3.17
C LYS A 172 19.70 -8.94 3.01
N TRP A 173 19.55 -10.12 2.42
CA TRP A 173 18.28 -10.75 2.17
C TRP A 173 18.28 -12.19 2.65
N ILE A 174 17.18 -12.60 3.28
CA ILE A 174 16.87 -13.99 3.58
C ILE A 174 15.68 -14.39 2.73
N VAL A 175 15.86 -15.41 1.90
CA VAL A 175 14.78 -15.99 1.09
C VAL A 175 14.46 -17.38 1.63
N ALA A 176 13.17 -17.67 1.80
CA ALA A 176 12.67 -18.96 2.22
C ALA A 176 11.72 -19.52 1.18
N LEU A 177 11.86 -20.82 0.87
CA LEU A 177 11.02 -21.57 -0.05
C LEU A 177 10.49 -22.80 0.65
N LYS A 178 9.17 -22.89 0.79
CA LYS A 178 8.48 -24.06 1.29
C LYS A 178 7.90 -24.88 0.13
N GLN A 179 8.31 -26.15 0.04
CA GLN A 179 7.85 -27.13 -0.94
C GLN A 179 7.38 -28.39 -0.19
N GLY A 180 6.06 -28.55 -0.07
CA GLY A 180 5.46 -29.58 0.77
C GLY A 180 5.89 -29.40 2.23
N ALA A 181 6.53 -30.42 2.80
CA ALA A 181 7.02 -30.38 4.17
C ALA A 181 8.41 -29.74 4.31
N THR A 182 9.15 -29.56 3.22
CA THR A 182 10.53 -29.06 3.27
C THR A 182 10.56 -27.54 3.13
N THR A 183 11.34 -26.87 3.97
CA THR A 183 11.66 -25.44 3.85
C THR A 183 13.14 -25.25 3.56
N ARG A 184 13.47 -24.46 2.54
CA ARG A 184 14.84 -24.08 2.20
C ARG A 184 15.05 -22.62 2.52
N PHE A 185 16.12 -22.30 3.22
CA PHE A 185 16.52 -20.93 3.54
C PHE A 185 17.80 -20.57 2.80
N ILE A 186 17.85 -19.36 2.25
CA ILE A 186 18.98 -18.84 1.47
C ILE A 186 19.33 -17.46 1.98
N ALA A 187 20.62 -17.24 2.20
CA ALA A 187 21.20 -15.94 2.51
C ALA A 187 21.80 -15.31 1.24
N MET A 188 21.43 -14.07 0.95
CA MET A 188 21.87 -13.34 -0.24
C MET A 188 22.38 -11.93 0.11
N ASP A 189 23.31 -11.43 -0.69
CA ASP A 189 23.65 -10.00 -0.74
C ASP A 189 22.73 -9.23 -1.71
N ASP A 190 22.98 -7.93 -1.88
CA ASP A 190 22.20 -7.08 -2.80
C ASP A 190 22.45 -7.40 -4.29
N TYR A 191 23.45 -8.21 -4.64
CA TYR A 191 23.86 -8.50 -6.02
C TYR A 191 23.58 -9.94 -6.45
N THR A 192 22.72 -10.63 -5.71
CA THR A 192 22.30 -12.03 -5.91
C THR A 192 23.36 -13.08 -5.62
N ASN A 193 24.46 -12.74 -4.93
CA ASN A 193 25.43 -13.75 -4.53
C ASN A 193 24.85 -14.56 -3.37
N VAL A 194 24.61 -15.84 -3.64
CA VAL A 194 24.15 -16.79 -2.63
C VAL A 194 25.32 -17.14 -1.73
N SER A 195 25.16 -16.90 -0.43
CA SER A 195 26.21 -17.14 0.56
C SER A 195 26.08 -18.51 1.20
N ILE A 196 24.86 -18.90 1.61
CA ILE A 196 24.57 -20.14 2.35
C ILE A 196 23.14 -20.60 2.03
N ALA A 197 22.94 -21.90 1.85
CA ALA A 197 21.64 -22.54 1.73
C ALA A 197 21.48 -23.66 2.78
N LEU A 198 20.37 -23.64 3.52
CA LEU A 198 20.01 -24.68 4.49
C LEU A 198 18.67 -25.31 4.12
N ILE A 199 18.61 -26.63 4.12
CA ILE A 199 17.37 -27.40 3.89
C ILE A 199 16.90 -27.94 5.23
N HIS A 200 15.68 -27.60 5.61
CA HIS A 200 15.00 -28.15 6.77
C HIS A 200 13.85 -29.05 6.30
N ALA A 201 13.91 -30.31 6.67
CA ALA A 201 12.80 -31.26 6.60
C ALA A 201 12.32 -31.49 8.05
N PRO A 202 11.01 -31.71 8.27
CA PRO A 202 10.44 -31.86 9.60
C PRO A 202 10.99 -33.07 10.36
#